data_AF-U1I1R4-F1
#
_entry.id   AF-U1I1R4-F1
#
_cell.length_a   1.000
_cell.length_b   1.000
_cell.length_c   1.000
_cell.angle_alpha   90.00
_cell.angle_beta   90.00
_cell.angle_gamma   90.00
#
_symmetry.space_group_name_H-M   'P 1'
#
loop_
_entity.id
_entity.type
_entity.pdbx_description
1 polymer ?
#
loop_
_entity_poly.entity_id
_entity_poly.type
_entity_poly.pdbx_seq_one_letter_code
_entity_poly.pdbx_strand_id
1 'polypeptide(L)'
;MKVPDILSPNCDCSRGESMTVEHVLLNCPKWSTEREELIHPLRTTDIKKILTSKRGAKAAIRMIQRTKILDQFKRVVDQDIEQRPRDENREEGEEARTKEEE
;
A
#
# COMPACT_ATOMS: atom_id res chain seq x y z
N MET A 1 4.79 18.13 7.88
CA MET A 1 3.98 18.66 8.99
C MET A 1 4.02 17.64 10.11
N LYS A 2 4.36 18.05 11.33
CA LYS A 2 4.32 17.22 12.54
C LYS A 2 3.12 17.72 13.34
N VAL A 3 2.21 16.83 13.72
CA VAL A 3 1.05 17.24 14.52
C VAL A 3 1.54 17.51 15.95
N PRO A 4 1.31 18.71 16.51
CA PRO A 4 1.65 18.99 17.91
C PRO A 4 0.98 17.97 18.84
N ASP A 5 1.68 17.58 19.90
CA ASP A 5 1.21 16.65 20.95
C ASP A 5 0.91 15.20 20.50
N ILE A 6 1.06 14.88 19.21
CA ILE A 6 1.02 13.51 18.70
C ILE A 6 2.43 13.03 18.46
N LEU A 7 2.87 12.05 19.25
CA LEU A 7 4.07 11.28 18.96
C LEU A 7 3.82 10.55 17.63
N SER A 8 4.39 11.09 16.54
CA SER A 8 4.47 10.37 15.28
C SER A 8 5.20 9.06 15.56
N PRO A 9 4.61 7.89 15.29
CA PRO A 9 5.27 6.64 15.58
C PRO A 9 6.53 6.60 14.70
N ASN A 10 7.68 6.80 15.33
CA ASN A 10 8.94 6.50 14.70
C ASN A 10 8.97 4.99 14.46
N CYS A 11 9.61 4.57 13.37
CA CYS A 11 9.86 3.17 13.19
C CYS A 11 10.78 2.68 14.31
N ASP A 12 10.46 1.50 14.86
CA ASP A 12 11.26 0.82 15.88
C ASP A 12 12.54 0.17 15.30
N CYS A 13 12.89 0.50 14.05
CA CYS A 13 14.15 0.10 13.45
C CYS A 13 15.32 0.88 14.07
N SER A 14 16.54 0.37 13.86
CA SER A 14 17.77 0.97 14.38
C SER A 14 18.05 2.41 13.93
N ARG A 15 17.32 2.94 12.94
CA ARG A 15 17.47 4.31 12.43
C ARG A 15 16.52 5.32 13.09
N GLY A 16 15.48 4.85 13.79
CA GLY A 16 14.52 5.73 14.46
C GLY A 16 13.82 6.73 13.52
N GLU A 17 13.77 6.45 12.21
CA GLU A 17 13.20 7.35 11.22
C GLU A 17 11.67 7.43 11.34
N SER A 18 11.09 8.52 10.85
CA SER A 18 9.64 8.65 10.75
C SER A 18 9.06 7.57 9.83
N MET A 19 7.96 6.96 10.27
CA MET A 19 7.31 5.85 9.58
C MET A 19 6.56 6.32 8.33
N THR A 20 7.31 6.53 7.24
CA THR A 20 6.80 6.93 5.93
C THR A 20 6.71 5.72 4.98
N VAL A 21 5.87 5.81 3.94
CA VAL A 21 5.79 4.78 2.90
C VAL A 21 7.15 4.53 2.23
N GLU A 22 7.90 5.60 2.00
CA GLU A 22 9.25 5.52 1.43
C GLU A 22 10.21 4.77 2.36
N HIS A 23 10.20 5.09 3.66
CA HIS A 23 10.98 4.36 4.66
C HIS A 23 10.63 2.88 4.64
N VAL A 24 9.34 2.55 4.67
CA VAL A 24 8.86 1.16 4.72
C VAL A 24 9.29 0.36 3.49
N LEU A 25 9.07 0.90 2.29
CA LEU A 25 9.30 0.16 1.07
C LEU A 25 10.78 0.14 0.65
N LEU A 26 11.56 1.17 0.97
CA LEU A 26 12.89 1.37 0.39
C LEU A 26 14.04 1.33 1.41
N ASN A 27 13.84 1.88 2.62
CA ASN A 27 14.98 2.22 3.48
C ASN A 27 15.05 1.42 4.79
N CYS A 28 13.93 0.89 5.27
CA CYS A 28 13.87 0.31 6.60
C CYS A 28 14.70 -0.97 6.68
N PRO A 29 15.68 -1.04 7.60
CA PRO A 29 16.51 -2.24 7.75
C PRO A 29 15.70 -3.43 8.30
N LYS A 30 14.61 -3.19 9.04
CA LYS A 30 13.76 -4.25 9.61
C LYS A 30 13.08 -5.13 8.55
N TRP A 31 12.82 -4.57 7.37
CA TRP A 31 12.12 -5.23 6.27
C TRP A 31 13.03 -5.47 5.07
N SER A 32 14.32 -5.69 5.32
CA SER A 32 15.30 -5.94 4.25
C SER A 32 14.95 -7.19 3.44
N THR A 33 14.56 -8.27 4.11
CA THR A 33 14.20 -9.54 3.49
C THR A 33 13.00 -9.38 2.56
N GLU A 34 11.92 -8.74 3.02
CA GLU A 34 10.73 -8.52 2.19
C GLU A 34 11.02 -7.57 1.02
N ARG A 35 11.89 -6.56 1.23
CA ARG A 35 12.29 -5.63 0.18
C ARG A 35 13.11 -6.34 -0.90
N GLU A 36 14.05 -7.21 -0.51
CA GLU A 36 14.85 -8.01 -1.44
C GLU A 36 13.98 -8.92 -2.30
N GLU A 37 12.95 -9.53 -1.71
CA GLU A 37 12.07 -10.45 -2.45
C GLU A 37 11.05 -9.70 -3.32
N LEU A 38 10.44 -8.62 -2.82
CA LEU A 38 9.26 -8.01 -3.46
C LEU A 38 9.57 -6.74 -4.24
N ILE A 39 10.50 -5.92 -3.77
CA ILE A 39 10.78 -4.59 -4.35
C ILE A 39 12.00 -4.61 -5.26
N HIS A 40 13.08 -5.29 -4.85
CA HIS A 40 14.32 -5.36 -5.64
C HIS A 40 14.11 -5.90 -7.08
N PRO A 41 13.20 -6.87 -7.34
CA PRO A 41 12.91 -7.31 -8.71
C PRO A 41 12.27 -6.26 -9.61
N LEU A 42 11.80 -5.13 -9.07
CA LEU A 42 11.29 -4.00 -9.85
C LEU A 42 12.41 -3.16 -10.48
N ARG A 43 13.67 -3.35 -10.04
CA ARG A 43 14.87 -2.64 -10.53
C ARG A 43 14.72 -1.12 -10.53
N THR A 44 14.03 -0.58 -9.53
CA THR A 44 13.85 0.86 -9.36
C THR A 44 13.75 1.21 -7.88
N THR A 45 14.25 2.39 -7.54
CA THR A 45 14.12 3.03 -6.22
C THR A 45 13.16 4.23 -6.27
N ASP A 46 12.57 4.52 -7.43
CA ASP A 46 11.63 5.62 -7.58
C ASP A 46 10.27 5.21 -6.99
N ILE A 47 9.98 5.75 -5.81
CA ILE A 47 8.74 5.47 -5.08
C ILE A 47 7.50 5.76 -5.92
N LYS A 48 7.51 6.79 -6.77
CA LYS A 48 6.37 7.12 -7.62
C LYS A 48 6.16 6.05 -8.68
N LYS A 49 7.21 5.53 -9.30
CA LYS A 49 7.10 4.43 -10.28
C LYS A 49 6.63 3.13 -9.64
N ILE A 50 7.08 2.85 -8.42
CA ILE A 50 6.62 1.68 -7.66
C ILE A 50 5.13 1.79 -7.39
N LEU A 51 4.66 2.94 -6.90
CA LEU A 51 3.27 3.10 -6.49
C LEU A 51 2.28 3.33 -7.65
N THR A 52 2.74 3.85 -8.80
CA THR A 52 1.87 4.10 -9.97
C THR A 52 1.81 2.94 -10.96
N SER A 53 2.77 2.01 -10.93
CA SER A 53 2.73 0.83 -11.81
C SER A 53 1.90 -0.30 -11.19
N LYS A 54 1.08 -1.00 -11.99
CA LYS A 54 0.28 -2.15 -11.51
C LYS A 54 1.15 -3.22 -10.83
N ARG A 55 2.33 -3.50 -11.41
CA ARG A 55 3.28 -4.49 -10.86
C ARG A 55 3.92 -4.00 -9.55
N GLY A 56 4.37 -2.75 -9.50
CA GLY A 56 4.99 -2.17 -8.31
C GLY A 56 3.99 -1.99 -7.16
N ALA A 57 2.78 -1.53 -7.45
CA ALA A 57 1.72 -1.37 -6.46
C ALA A 57 1.36 -2.72 -5.82
N LYS A 58 1.25 -3.78 -6.63
CA LYS A 58 1.02 -5.14 -6.12
C LYS A 58 2.15 -5.63 -5.20
N ALA A 59 3.40 -5.33 -5.55
CA ALA A 59 4.55 -5.67 -4.71
C ALA A 59 4.53 -4.89 -3.38
N ALA A 60 4.26 -3.58 -3.44
CA ALA A 60 4.13 -2.73 -2.26
C ALA A 60 3.01 -3.21 -1.32
N ILE A 61 1.82 -3.53 -1.86
CA ILE A 61 0.70 -4.08 -1.08
C ILE A 61 1.10 -5.39 -0.40
N ARG A 62 1.74 -6.31 -1.12
CA ARG A 62 2.21 -7.58 -0.56
C ARG A 62 3.23 -7.38 0.55
N MET A 63 4.15 -6.43 0.38
CA MET A 63 5.14 -6.10 1.40
C MET A 63 4.45 -5.58 2.66
N ILE A 64 3.52 -4.63 2.52
CA ILE A 64 2.72 -4.08 3.63
C ILE A 64 1.94 -5.19 4.37
N GLN A 65 1.34 -6.13 3.63
CA GLN A 65 0.62 -7.26 4.22
C GLN A 65 1.54 -8.20 5.00
N ARG A 66 2.72 -8.54 4.45
CA ARG A 66 3.68 -9.43 5.10
C ARG A 66 4.27 -8.83 6.37
N THR A 67 4.57 -7.54 6.35
CA THR A 67 5.15 -6.85 7.50
C THR A 67 4.12 -6.52 8.59
N LYS A 68 2.82 -6.75 8.33
CA LYS A 68 1.70 -6.48 9.26
C LYS A 68 1.69 -5.05 9.80
N ILE A 69 2.21 -4.11 9.01
CA ILE A 69 2.43 -2.74 9.47
C ILE A 69 1.12 -2.02 9.81
N LEU A 70 0.02 -2.44 9.16
CA LEU A 70 -1.31 -1.87 9.37
C LEU A 70 -2.04 -2.49 10.57
N ASP A 71 -1.47 -3.50 11.25
CA ASP A 71 -2.11 -4.11 12.43
C ASP A 71 -2.31 -3.11 13.57
N GLN A 72 -1.50 -2.04 13.60
CA GLN A 72 -1.69 -0.90 14.50
C GLN A 72 -3.06 -0.22 14.34
N PHE A 73 -3.69 -0.31 13.17
CA PHE A 73 -5.02 0.27 12.90
C PHE A 73 -6.17 -0.71 13.11
N LYS A 74 -5.91 -2.01 13.30
CA LYS A 74 -6.99 -3.00 13.50
C LYS A 74 -7.82 -2.71 14.75
N ARG A 75 -7.22 -2.15 15.80
CA ARG A 75 -7.91 -1.81 17.06
C ARG A 75 -8.87 -0.62 16.94
N VAL A 76 -8.80 0.16 15.86
CA VAL A 76 -9.71 1.31 15.62
C VAL A 76 -11.06 0.82 15.08
N VAL A 77 -11.08 -0.35 14.45
CA VAL A 77 -12.29 -0.93 13.82
C VAL A 77 -13.30 -1.41 14.85
N ASP A 78 -12.87 -1.78 16.06
CA ASP A 78 -13.76 -2.23 17.13
C ASP A 78 -14.56 -1.07 17.77
N GLN A 79 -14.24 0.19 17.46
CA GLN A 79 -14.90 1.35 18.07
C GLN A 79 -15.75 2.20 17.12
N ASP A 80 -15.51 2.24 15.80
CA ASP A 80 -16.26 3.13 14.89
C ASP A 80 -16.36 2.62 13.43
N ILE A 81 -16.98 1.46 13.17
CA ILE A 81 -17.52 1.15 11.84
C ILE A 81 -19.03 0.92 11.93
N GLU A 82 -19.80 2.01 11.86
CA GLU A 82 -21.14 1.93 11.27
C GLU A 82 -20.97 1.51 9.81
N GLN A 83 -21.50 0.34 9.49
CA GLN A 83 -21.39 -0.30 8.19
C GLN A 83 -22.00 0.57 7.10
N ARG A 84 -21.19 1.16 6.22
CA ARG A 84 -21.71 1.63 4.92
C ARG A 84 -21.96 0.40 4.04
N PRO A 85 -23.17 0.21 3.50
CA PRO A 85 -23.47 -0.92 2.63
C PRO A 85 -22.57 -0.90 1.40
N ARG A 86 -22.12 -2.09 1.01
CA ARG A 86 -21.27 -2.32 -0.16
C ARG A 86 -22.17 -2.20 -1.39
N ASP A 87 -22.02 -1.15 -2.20
CA ASP A 87 -22.74 -1.05 -3.47
C ASP A 87 -22.26 -2.15 -4.42
N GLU A 88 -23.09 -3.19 -4.55
CA GLU A 88 -22.84 -4.42 -5.30
C GLU A 88 -23.44 -4.37 -6.71
N ASN A 89 -23.53 -3.18 -7.33
CA ASN A 89 -23.98 -3.01 -8.70
C ASN A 89 -22.97 -2.19 -9.53
N ARG A 90 -21.96 -2.89 -10.05
CA ARG A 90 -21.24 -2.46 -11.24
C ARG A 90 -21.56 -3.46 -12.33
N GLU A 91 -22.75 -3.29 -12.91
CA GLU A 91 -23.23 -4.06 -14.04
C GLU A 91 -22.21 -4.02 -15.19
N GLU A 92 -21.93 -5.21 -15.68
CA GLU A 92 -21.12 -5.51 -16.84
C GLU A 92 -21.85 -5.00 -18.09
N GLY A 93 -21.30 -3.98 -18.74
CA GLY A 93 -21.69 -3.59 -20.09
C GLY A 93 -20.80 -4.31 -21.10
N GLU A 94 -21.07 -5.59 -21.35
CA GLU A 94 -20.56 -6.33 -22.50
C GLU A 94 -21.42 -6.03 -23.74
N GLU A 95 -20.75 -5.85 -24.87
CA GLU A 95 -21.23 -6.11 -26.24
C GLU A 95 -22.29 -5.18 -26.90
N ALA A 96 -21.79 -4.26 -27.73
CA ALA A 96 -22.44 -3.90 -29.01
C ALA A 96 -21.53 -4.31 -30.18
N ARG A 97 -21.72 -5.57 -30.53
CA ARG A 97 -21.49 -6.31 -31.77
C ARG A 97 -21.51 -5.49 -33.09
N THR A 98 -20.36 -5.51 -33.77
CA THR A 98 -20.10 -5.81 -35.22
C THR A 98 -20.69 -4.97 -36.37
N LYS A 99 -19.79 -4.69 -37.34
CA LYS A 99 -19.95 -4.69 -38.84
C LYS A 99 -20.92 -3.62 -39.40
N GLU A 100 -20.77 -2.97 -40.55
CA GLU A 100 -20.06 -3.17 -41.83
C GLU A 100 -19.99 -1.78 -42.54
N GLU A 101 -19.01 -1.64 -43.43
CA GLU A 101 -18.99 -0.91 -44.73
C GLU A 101 -20.08 0.14 -45.05
N GLU A 102 -19.68 1.39 -45.36
CA GLU A 102 -19.64 1.97 -46.73
C GLU A 102 -18.84 3.30 -46.76
#